data_AF-A0A519CYI1-F1
#
_entry.id   AF-A0A519CYI1-F1
#
_cell.length_a   1.000
_cell.length_b   1.000
_cell.length_c   1.000
_cell.angle_alpha   90.00
_cell.angle_beta   90.00
_cell.angle_gamma   90.00
#
_symmetry.space_group_name_H-M   'P 1'
#
loop_
_entity.id
_entity.type
_entity.pdbx_description
1 polymer ?
#
loop_
_entity_poly.entity_id
_entity_poly.type
_entity_poly.pdbx_seq_one_letter_code
_entity_poly.pdbx_strand_id
1 'polypeptide(L)'
;MGTDNEQVEDRLSVFDDEPDINDWVEIFSGAFLAMLGMYFLMNPGNVVRVDVMQWFSAAMISVGAIWAGHGLKDMAVKEIRHSIVVLDSAHHDSGIDLGLIRDVLVNPAEYQSFLLQAYEEAYEDGIITEKEMAELSALQEALGLSDEDAAKIAARAAINLALKDGSVGENELKIIMDAAKAAKVSKKNCEKIMAALEDGKLDEEEEKMLGELLSNM
;
A
#
# COMPACT_ATOMS: atom_id res chain seq x y z
N MET A 1 6.14 -8.71 -21.64
CA MET A 1 7.00 -7.72 -20.95
C MET A 1 7.25 -6.54 -21.88
N GLY A 2 6.24 -5.71 -22.12
CA GLY A 2 6.32 -4.60 -23.08
C GLY A 2 5.06 -3.75 -23.18
N THR A 3 3.92 -4.22 -22.67
CA THR A 3 2.61 -3.57 -22.82
C THR A 3 2.38 -2.40 -21.87
N ASP A 4 2.99 -2.43 -20.68
CA ASP A 4 2.62 -1.49 -19.61
C ASP A 4 3.40 -0.17 -19.74
N ASN A 5 4.65 -0.23 -20.19
CA ASN A 5 5.42 0.97 -20.56
C ASN A 5 4.85 1.66 -21.80
N GLU A 6 4.39 0.90 -22.81
CA GLU A 6 3.74 1.48 -24.01
C GLU A 6 2.42 2.20 -23.65
N GLN A 7 1.62 1.67 -22.72
CA GLN A 7 0.38 2.34 -22.28
C GLN A 7 0.63 3.60 -21.44
N VAL A 8 1.74 3.62 -20.68
CA VAL A 8 2.20 4.81 -19.94
C VAL A 8 2.75 5.85 -20.91
N GLU A 9 3.57 5.46 -21.90
CA GLU A 9 4.05 6.34 -22.98
C GLU A 9 2.90 6.90 -23.84
N ASP A 10 1.90 6.09 -24.20
CA ASP A 10 0.72 6.54 -24.97
C ASP A 10 -0.19 7.49 -24.18
N ARG A 11 -0.19 7.41 -22.85
CA ARG A 11 -0.91 8.36 -21.99
C ARG A 11 -0.09 9.62 -21.72
N LEU A 12 1.24 9.51 -21.64
CA LEU A 12 2.15 10.64 -21.52
C LEU A 12 2.28 11.43 -22.82
N SER A 13 2.12 10.81 -23.99
CA SER A 13 2.11 11.48 -25.30
C SER A 13 0.87 12.35 -25.56
N VAL A 14 -0.23 12.10 -24.84
CA VAL A 14 -1.37 13.04 -24.76
C VAL A 14 -1.02 14.30 -23.95
N PHE A 15 0.05 14.25 -23.15
CA PHE A 15 0.58 15.32 -22.33
C PHE A 15 1.98 15.78 -22.77
N ASP A 16 2.26 15.73 -24.09
CA ASP A 16 3.48 16.20 -24.80
C ASP A 16 3.85 17.70 -24.58
N ASP A 17 3.45 18.29 -23.45
CA ASP A 17 4.01 19.52 -22.89
C ASP A 17 5.15 19.16 -21.91
N GLU A 18 6.13 18.37 -22.36
CA GLU A 18 7.42 18.22 -21.67
C GLU A 18 8.05 19.62 -21.43
N PRO A 19 8.97 19.79 -20.48
CA PRO A 19 9.76 21.02 -20.39
C PRO A 19 10.46 21.22 -21.73
N ASP A 20 9.91 22.12 -22.54
CA ASP A 20 10.26 22.17 -23.94
C ASP A 20 11.67 22.76 -24.05
N ILE A 21 12.36 22.39 -25.12
CA ILE A 21 13.56 23.13 -25.55
C ILE A 21 13.25 24.63 -25.62
N ASN A 22 11.99 24.99 -25.93
CA ASN A 22 11.49 26.36 -25.89
C ASN A 22 11.61 26.99 -24.49
N ASP A 23 11.14 26.36 -23.41
CA ASP A 23 11.20 26.93 -22.05
C ASP A 23 12.64 27.16 -21.59
N TRP A 24 13.52 26.21 -21.88
CA TRP A 24 14.96 26.35 -21.62
C TRP A 24 15.60 27.47 -22.45
N VAL A 25 15.24 27.58 -23.72
CA VAL A 25 15.72 28.67 -24.60
C VAL A 25 15.23 30.02 -24.10
N GLU A 26 13.99 30.13 -23.61
CA GLU A 26 13.44 31.34 -23.02
C GLU A 26 14.18 31.76 -21.74
N ILE A 27 14.48 30.81 -20.85
CA ILE A 27 15.26 31.07 -19.63
C ILE A 27 16.68 31.50 -19.97
N PHE A 28 17.38 30.76 -20.83
CA PHE A 28 18.76 31.06 -21.19
C PHE A 28 18.88 32.36 -21.99
N SER A 29 18.01 32.61 -22.96
CA SER A 29 18.02 33.83 -23.77
C SER A 29 17.61 35.05 -22.95
N GLY A 30 16.61 34.93 -22.07
CA GLY A 30 16.20 36.00 -21.15
C GLY A 30 17.31 36.35 -20.16
N ALA A 31 17.95 35.34 -19.54
CA ALA A 31 19.07 35.54 -18.64
C ALA A 31 20.28 36.16 -19.37
N PHE A 32 20.58 35.73 -20.59
CA PHE A 32 21.64 36.29 -21.40
C PHE A 32 21.37 37.76 -21.78
N LEU A 33 20.14 38.09 -22.18
CA LEU A 33 19.72 39.46 -22.47
C LEU A 33 19.86 40.36 -21.23
N ALA A 34 19.49 39.84 -20.05
CA ALA A 34 19.64 40.56 -18.79
C ALA A 34 21.12 40.79 -18.45
N MET A 35 21.99 39.79 -18.65
CA MET A 35 23.44 39.95 -18.45
C MET A 35 24.05 40.97 -19.41
N LEU A 36 23.65 40.97 -20.69
CA LEU A 36 24.09 41.98 -21.65
C LEU A 36 23.64 43.39 -21.23
N GLY A 37 22.40 43.53 -20.79
CA GLY A 37 21.91 44.79 -20.24
C GLY A 37 22.71 45.23 -19.01
N MET A 38 23.01 44.33 -18.08
CA MET A 38 23.85 44.62 -16.91
C MET A 38 25.25 45.11 -17.32
N TYR A 39 25.84 44.45 -18.32
CA TYR A 39 27.16 44.79 -18.84
C TYR A 39 27.20 46.21 -19.43
N PHE A 40 26.25 46.56 -20.30
CA PHE A 40 26.17 47.89 -20.93
C PHE A 40 25.67 48.99 -19.97
N LEU A 41 24.98 48.62 -18.88
CA LEU A 41 24.67 49.56 -17.80
C LEU A 41 25.94 50.00 -17.07
N MET A 42 26.86 49.07 -16.78
CA MET A 42 28.14 49.35 -16.13
C MET A 42 29.19 49.91 -17.11
N ASN A 43 29.15 49.48 -18.36
CA ASN A 43 30.11 49.84 -19.41
C ASN A 43 29.37 50.36 -20.66
N PRO A 44 28.81 51.57 -20.63
CA PRO A 44 27.97 52.10 -21.72
C PRO A 44 28.72 52.37 -23.03
N GLY A 45 30.05 52.31 -23.02
CA GLY A 45 30.88 52.54 -24.19
C GLY A 45 30.73 53.95 -24.78
N ASN A 46 31.18 54.11 -26.03
CA ASN A 46 31.31 55.44 -26.66
C ASN A 46 30.44 55.59 -27.92
N VAL A 47 29.62 54.58 -28.25
CA VAL A 47 28.86 54.52 -29.52
C VAL A 47 27.61 55.40 -29.48
N VAL A 48 27.00 55.53 -28.30
CA VAL A 48 25.78 56.32 -28.06
C VAL A 48 25.99 57.18 -26.81
N ARG A 49 25.18 58.23 -26.62
CA ARG A 49 25.17 59.00 -25.37
C ARG A 49 24.95 58.06 -24.18
N VAL A 50 25.78 58.23 -23.14
CA VAL A 50 25.79 57.42 -21.92
C VAL A 50 24.39 57.24 -21.34
N ASP A 51 23.64 58.34 -21.16
CA ASP A 51 22.29 58.30 -20.59
C ASP A 51 21.35 57.39 -21.40
N VAL A 52 21.41 57.48 -22.74
CA VAL A 52 20.55 56.69 -23.62
C VAL A 52 20.92 55.21 -23.57
N MET A 53 22.23 54.89 -23.54
CA MET A 53 22.70 53.51 -23.40
C MET A 53 22.29 52.91 -22.06
N GLN A 54 22.35 53.68 -20.97
CA GLN A 54 21.95 53.22 -19.64
C GLN A 54 20.44 52.96 -19.55
N TRP A 55 19.61 53.85 -20.10
CA TRP A 55 18.16 53.63 -20.19
C TRP A 55 17.82 52.41 -21.05
N PHE A 56 18.49 52.24 -22.19
CA PHE A 56 18.32 51.07 -23.05
C PHE A 56 18.75 49.77 -22.35
N SER A 57 19.87 49.82 -21.64
CA SER A 57 20.38 48.70 -20.85
C SER A 57 19.43 48.29 -19.73
N ALA A 58 18.86 49.27 -19.01
CA ALA A 58 17.83 49.02 -17.99
C ALA A 58 16.55 48.38 -18.57
N ALA A 59 16.15 48.81 -19.77
CA ALA A 59 15.03 48.20 -20.49
C ALA A 59 15.35 46.75 -20.88
N MET A 60 16.55 46.47 -21.38
CA MET A 60 17.00 45.12 -21.71
C MET A 60 17.05 44.19 -20.49
N ILE A 61 17.51 44.67 -19.33
CA ILE A 61 17.49 43.91 -18.08
C ILE A 61 16.05 43.54 -17.72
N SER A 62 15.13 44.51 -17.81
CA SER A 62 13.72 44.31 -17.45
C SER A 62 13.06 43.28 -18.37
N VAL A 63 13.26 43.38 -19.68
CA VAL A 63 12.72 42.44 -20.66
C VAL A 63 13.32 41.05 -20.48
N GLY A 64 14.64 40.95 -20.26
CA GLY A 64 15.32 39.67 -20.03
C GLY A 64 14.84 38.97 -18.76
N ALA A 65 14.62 39.73 -17.68
CA ALA A 65 14.08 39.20 -16.43
C ALA A 65 12.62 38.72 -16.56
N ILE A 66 11.78 39.46 -17.28
CA ILE A 66 10.39 39.04 -17.55
C ILE A 66 10.37 37.77 -18.40
N TRP A 67 11.19 37.71 -19.43
CA TRP A 67 11.26 36.56 -20.33
C TRP A 67 11.77 35.31 -19.59
N ALA A 68 12.87 35.42 -18.85
CA ALA A 68 13.38 34.30 -18.06
C ALA A 68 12.41 33.86 -16.96
N GLY A 69 11.72 34.81 -16.33
CA GLY A 69 10.68 34.52 -15.35
C GLY A 69 9.47 33.80 -15.94
N HIS A 70 9.12 34.09 -17.19
CA HIS A 70 8.05 33.39 -17.90
C HIS A 70 8.41 31.92 -18.16
N GLY A 71 9.60 31.64 -18.69
CA GLY A 71 10.07 30.27 -18.92
C GLY A 71 10.19 29.46 -17.62
N LEU A 72 10.67 30.07 -16.53
CA LEU A 72 10.70 29.41 -15.21
C LEU A 72 9.30 29.08 -14.68
N LYS A 73 8.34 29.99 -14.86
CA LYS A 73 6.96 29.79 -14.43
C LYS A 73 6.34 28.61 -15.15
N ASP A 74 6.49 28.54 -16.47
CA ASP A 74 5.84 27.50 -17.26
C ASP A 74 6.50 26.14 -17.05
N MET A 75 7.81 26.09 -16.83
CA MET A 75 8.52 24.88 -16.39
C MET A 75 8.03 24.36 -15.04
N ALA A 76 7.84 25.24 -14.04
CA ALA A 76 7.32 24.83 -12.73
C ALA A 76 5.88 24.32 -12.80
N VAL A 77 5.04 24.92 -13.63
CA VAL A 77 3.66 24.45 -13.85
C VAL A 77 3.66 23.08 -14.52
N LYS A 78 4.55 22.84 -15.49
CA LYS A 78 4.71 21.55 -16.16
C LYS A 78 5.20 20.47 -15.18
N GLU A 79 6.18 20.77 -14.34
CA GLU A 79 6.71 19.84 -13.33
C GLU A 79 5.67 19.47 -12.26
N ILE A 80 4.90 20.45 -11.77
CA ILE A 80 3.81 20.18 -10.81
C ILE A 80 2.75 19.30 -11.46
N ARG A 81 2.36 19.57 -12.71
CA ARG A 81 1.38 18.75 -13.42
C ARG A 81 1.87 17.32 -13.60
N HIS A 82 3.12 17.15 -14.03
CA HIS A 82 3.74 15.83 -14.16
C HIS A 82 3.76 15.09 -12.82
N SER A 83 4.11 15.77 -11.72
CA SER A 83 4.11 15.17 -10.39
C SER A 83 2.72 14.71 -9.92
N ILE A 84 1.66 15.46 -10.26
CA ILE A 84 0.27 15.07 -9.95
C ILE A 84 -0.12 13.83 -10.75
N VAL A 85 0.23 13.78 -12.04
CA VAL A 85 -0.06 12.62 -12.89
C VAL A 85 0.71 11.38 -12.43
N VAL A 86 1.99 11.50 -12.09
CA VAL A 86 2.77 10.39 -11.52
C VAL A 86 2.20 9.93 -10.18
N LEU A 87 1.78 10.87 -9.32
CA LEU A 87 1.17 10.54 -8.04
C LEU A 87 -0.19 9.83 -8.21
N ASP A 88 -1.02 10.30 -9.14
CA ASP A 88 -2.33 9.68 -9.46
C ASP A 88 -2.14 8.30 -10.13
N SER A 89 -1.14 8.16 -11.00
CA SER A 89 -0.74 6.89 -11.60
C SER A 89 -0.23 5.90 -10.55
N ALA A 90 0.55 6.38 -9.57
CA ALA A 90 0.99 5.55 -8.44
C ALA A 90 -0.14 5.14 -7.50
N HIS A 91 -1.27 5.87 -7.50
CA HIS A 91 -2.49 5.51 -6.77
C HIS A 91 -3.42 4.59 -7.58
N HIS A 92 -3.37 4.64 -8.91
CA HIS A 92 -4.19 3.84 -9.81
C HIS A 92 -3.49 2.60 -10.37
N ASP A 93 -2.20 2.42 -10.12
CA ASP A 93 -1.53 1.18 -10.45
C ASP A 93 -2.14 0.08 -9.57
N SER A 94 -2.85 -0.85 -10.21
CA SER A 94 -3.27 -2.14 -9.68
C SER A 94 -2.07 -3.06 -9.35
N GLY A 95 -0.96 -2.45 -8.91
CA GLY A 95 0.22 -3.08 -8.37
C GLY A 95 0.02 -3.30 -6.89
N ILE A 96 0.47 -4.46 -6.44
CA ILE A 96 0.38 -4.94 -5.07
C ILE A 96 0.73 -3.81 -4.09
N ASP A 97 -0.23 -3.42 -3.23
CA ASP A 97 -0.11 -2.28 -2.35
C ASP A 97 1.07 -2.47 -1.38
N LEU A 98 2.21 -1.86 -1.70
CA LEU A 98 3.45 -1.98 -0.94
C LEU A 98 3.32 -1.41 0.48
N GLY A 99 2.37 -0.48 0.69
CA GLY A 99 2.00 0.02 2.01
C GLY A 99 1.32 -1.07 2.83
N LEU A 100 0.35 -1.76 2.24
CA LEU A 100 -0.30 -2.92 2.85
C LEU A 100 0.70 -4.05 3.14
N ILE A 101 1.57 -4.41 2.19
CA ILE A 101 2.61 -5.44 2.42
C ILE A 101 3.54 -5.04 3.56
N ARG A 102 3.99 -3.77 3.60
CA ARG A 102 4.85 -3.29 4.69
C ARG A 102 4.14 -3.41 6.03
N ASP A 103 2.88 -2.99 6.11
CA ASP A 103 2.13 -3.02 7.36
C ASP A 103 1.82 -4.48 7.78
N VAL A 104 1.56 -5.38 6.83
CA VAL A 104 1.48 -6.85 7.03
C VAL A 104 2.77 -7.43 7.58
N LEU A 105 3.93 -7.00 7.06
CA LEU A 105 5.24 -7.46 7.52
C LEU A 105 5.66 -6.87 8.87
N VAL A 106 5.20 -5.66 9.20
CA VAL A 106 5.54 -4.98 10.46
C VAL A 106 4.73 -5.54 11.63
N ASN A 107 3.46 -5.93 11.42
CA ASN A 107 2.59 -6.46 12.46
C ASN A 107 2.02 -7.87 12.15
N PRO A 108 2.85 -8.90 11.90
CA PRO A 108 2.36 -10.22 11.51
C PRO A 108 1.39 -10.85 12.53
N ALA A 109 1.53 -10.51 13.82
CA ALA A 109 0.63 -10.97 14.87
C ALA A 109 -0.79 -10.36 14.79
N GLU A 110 -0.93 -9.11 14.33
CA GLU A 110 -2.26 -8.50 14.11
C GLU A 110 -2.96 -9.17 12.93
N TYR A 111 -2.23 -9.53 11.87
CA TYR A 111 -2.84 -10.20 10.72
C TYR A 111 -3.17 -11.67 10.97
N GLN A 112 -2.51 -12.34 11.92
CA GLN A 112 -2.98 -13.63 12.43
C GLN A 112 -4.34 -13.53 13.13
N SER A 113 -4.65 -12.40 13.78
CA SER A 113 -5.97 -12.17 14.37
C SER A 113 -7.07 -11.99 13.32
N PHE A 114 -6.71 -11.48 12.12
CA PHE A 114 -7.63 -11.40 10.99
C PHE A 114 -7.95 -12.79 10.43
N LEU A 115 -6.95 -13.66 10.28
CA LEU A 115 -7.18 -15.05 9.88
C LEU A 115 -8.03 -15.79 10.92
N LEU A 116 -7.77 -15.57 12.22
CA LEU A 116 -8.58 -16.13 13.31
C LEU A 116 -10.05 -15.69 13.18
N GLN A 117 -10.30 -14.40 12.96
CA GLN A 117 -11.65 -13.87 12.80
C GLN A 117 -12.35 -14.45 11.55
N ALA A 118 -11.65 -14.57 10.43
CA ALA A 118 -12.20 -15.17 9.21
C ALA A 118 -12.61 -16.64 9.42
N TYR A 119 -11.83 -17.40 10.20
CA TYR A 119 -12.21 -18.76 10.59
C TYR A 119 -13.42 -18.76 11.54
N GLU A 120 -13.48 -17.85 12.53
CA GLU A 120 -14.63 -17.76 13.44
C GLU A 120 -15.93 -17.44 12.67
N GLU A 121 -15.88 -16.53 11.70
CA GLU A 121 -17.01 -16.20 10.82
C GLU A 121 -17.42 -17.40 9.95
N ALA A 122 -16.45 -18.10 9.34
CA ALA A 122 -16.72 -19.27 8.50
C ALA A 122 -17.24 -20.49 9.28
N TYR A 123 -17.03 -20.54 10.61
CA TYR A 123 -17.54 -21.61 11.46
C TYR A 123 -18.90 -21.28 12.10
N GLU A 124 -19.34 -20.01 12.06
CA GLU A 124 -20.56 -19.55 12.74
C GLU A 124 -21.84 -20.27 12.25
N ASP A 125 -21.88 -20.69 10.99
CA ASP A 125 -23.00 -21.45 10.42
C ASP A 125 -22.78 -22.99 10.45
N GLY A 126 -21.62 -23.43 10.92
CA GLY A 126 -21.19 -24.83 11.02
C GLY A 126 -20.92 -25.52 9.67
N ILE A 127 -20.89 -24.79 8.54
CA ILE A 127 -20.71 -25.35 7.20
C ILE A 127 -19.76 -24.48 6.36
N ILE A 128 -18.50 -24.89 6.23
CA ILE A 128 -17.57 -24.23 5.31
C ILE A 128 -17.96 -24.52 3.86
N THR A 129 -18.28 -23.48 3.09
CA THR A 129 -18.51 -23.54 1.65
C THR A 129 -17.20 -23.56 0.85
N GLU A 130 -17.23 -24.01 -0.40
CA GLU A 130 -16.04 -23.99 -1.28
C GLU A 130 -15.47 -22.58 -1.49
N LYS A 131 -16.34 -21.56 -1.44
CA LYS A 131 -15.95 -20.16 -1.57
C LYS A 131 -15.18 -19.67 -0.34
N GLU A 132 -15.66 -19.99 0.87
CA GLU A 132 -14.97 -19.66 2.12
C GLU A 132 -13.65 -20.42 2.26
N MET A 133 -13.60 -21.68 1.84
CA MET A 133 -12.35 -22.45 1.83
C MET A 133 -11.31 -21.82 0.89
N ALA A 134 -11.72 -21.32 -0.27
CA ALA A 134 -10.84 -20.63 -1.21
C ALA A 134 -10.34 -19.28 -0.64
N GLU A 135 -11.21 -18.53 0.06
CA GLU A 135 -10.86 -17.27 0.71
C GLU A 135 -9.87 -17.49 1.87
N LEU A 136 -10.11 -18.50 2.71
CA LEU A 136 -9.20 -18.89 3.81
C LEU A 136 -7.83 -19.35 3.28
N SER A 137 -7.80 -20.13 2.20
CA SER A 137 -6.55 -20.56 1.57
C SER A 137 -5.77 -19.38 0.98
N ALA A 138 -6.45 -18.42 0.36
CA ALA A 138 -5.83 -17.21 -0.16
C ALA A 138 -5.26 -16.32 0.96
N LEU A 139 -5.98 -16.21 2.08
CA LEU A 139 -5.50 -15.50 3.27
C LEU A 139 -4.28 -16.20 3.90
N GLN A 140 -4.30 -17.53 3.99
CA GLN A 140 -3.15 -18.30 4.47
C GLN A 140 -1.90 -18.06 3.60
N GLU A 141 -2.05 -18.11 2.28
CA GLU A 141 -0.96 -17.88 1.33
C GLU A 141 -0.43 -16.44 1.42
N ALA A 142 -1.33 -15.46 1.52
CA ALA A 142 -0.97 -14.05 1.69
C ALA A 142 -0.17 -13.78 2.97
N LEU A 143 -0.44 -14.53 4.04
CA LEU A 143 0.27 -14.44 5.32
C LEU A 143 1.55 -15.29 5.37
N GLY A 144 1.80 -16.12 4.36
CA GLY A 144 2.96 -17.01 4.31
C GLY A 144 2.98 -18.05 5.44
N LEU A 145 1.80 -18.43 5.95
CA LEU A 145 1.67 -19.38 7.06
C LEU A 145 1.76 -20.82 6.56
N SER A 146 2.45 -21.66 7.32
CA SER A 146 2.46 -23.10 7.06
C SER A 146 1.08 -23.70 7.30
N ASP A 147 0.76 -24.81 6.63
CA ASP A 147 -0.49 -25.55 6.86
C ASP A 147 -0.68 -25.94 8.33
N GLU A 148 0.43 -26.16 9.06
CA GLU A 148 0.42 -26.47 10.48
C GLU A 148 0.00 -25.27 11.34
N ASP A 149 0.48 -24.07 11.02
CA ASP A 149 0.14 -22.86 11.76
C ASP A 149 -1.27 -22.38 11.44
N ALA A 150 -1.70 -22.52 10.19
CA ALA A 150 -3.09 -22.30 9.80
C ALA A 150 -4.04 -23.26 10.53
N ALA A 151 -3.67 -24.53 10.67
CA ALA A 151 -4.46 -25.51 11.40
C ALA A 151 -4.56 -25.19 12.91
N LYS A 152 -3.52 -24.64 13.55
CA LYS A 152 -3.60 -24.17 14.94
C LYS A 152 -4.57 -23.01 15.09
N ILE A 153 -4.55 -22.06 14.15
CA ILE A 153 -5.47 -20.92 14.13
C ILE A 153 -6.91 -21.40 13.90
N ALA A 154 -7.11 -22.34 12.98
CA ALA A 154 -8.42 -22.95 12.73
C ALA A 154 -8.95 -23.71 13.96
N ALA A 155 -8.10 -24.49 14.63
CA ALA A 155 -8.47 -25.18 15.87
C ALA A 155 -8.82 -24.18 16.98
N ARG A 156 -8.07 -23.08 17.08
CA ARG A 156 -8.33 -22.00 18.04
C ARG A 156 -9.65 -21.29 17.77
N ALA A 157 -9.95 -20.96 16.53
CA ALA A 157 -11.22 -20.34 16.13
C ALA A 157 -12.41 -21.26 16.45
N ALA A 158 -12.30 -22.55 16.14
CA ALA A 158 -13.38 -23.51 16.40
C ALA A 158 -13.63 -23.72 17.91
N ILE A 159 -12.57 -23.70 18.74
CA ILE A 159 -12.72 -23.76 20.20
C ILE A 159 -13.28 -22.44 20.75
N ASN A 160 -12.84 -21.28 20.24
CA ASN A 160 -13.39 -19.98 20.65
C ASN A 160 -14.90 -19.88 20.38
N LEU A 161 -15.35 -20.36 19.21
CA LEU A 161 -16.76 -20.40 18.87
C LEU A 161 -17.55 -21.28 19.84
N ALA A 162 -17.03 -22.48 20.13
CA ALA A 162 -17.60 -23.38 21.12
C ALA A 162 -17.73 -22.75 22.52
N LEU A 163 -16.70 -22.03 22.98
CA LEU A 163 -16.72 -21.30 24.25
C LEU A 163 -17.73 -20.15 24.26
N LYS A 164 -17.94 -19.49 23.12
CA LYS A 164 -18.88 -18.37 22.99
C LYS A 164 -20.34 -18.84 23.05
N ASP A 165 -20.63 -19.98 22.45
CA ASP A 165 -21.99 -20.53 22.36
C ASP A 165 -22.34 -21.46 23.55
N GLY A 166 -21.33 -21.92 24.31
CA GLY A 166 -21.50 -22.74 25.50
C GLY A 166 -22.01 -24.17 25.24
N SER A 167 -22.13 -24.55 23.97
CA SER A 167 -22.53 -25.88 23.52
C SER A 167 -21.87 -26.20 22.18
N VAL A 168 -21.58 -27.47 21.94
CA VAL A 168 -20.94 -27.93 20.69
C VAL A 168 -21.80 -28.98 20.01
N GLY A 169 -22.17 -28.72 18.76
CA GLY A 169 -22.90 -29.66 17.91
C GLY A 169 -22.00 -30.76 17.33
N GLU A 170 -22.60 -31.85 16.85
CA GLU A 170 -21.86 -32.98 16.25
C GLU A 170 -21.03 -32.60 15.01
N ASN A 171 -21.45 -31.57 14.27
CA ASN A 171 -20.74 -31.08 13.09
C ASN A 171 -19.53 -30.24 13.48
N GLU A 172 -19.67 -29.35 14.47
CA GLU A 172 -18.60 -28.52 15.02
C GLU A 172 -17.52 -29.39 15.68
N LEU A 173 -17.93 -30.46 16.38
CA LEU A 173 -17.00 -31.40 17.00
C LEU A 173 -16.09 -32.06 15.96
N LYS A 174 -16.62 -32.41 14.77
CA LYS A 174 -15.82 -32.93 13.65
C LYS A 174 -14.83 -31.90 13.13
N ILE A 175 -15.26 -30.66 12.97
CA ILE A 175 -14.42 -29.54 12.52
C ILE A 175 -13.26 -29.32 13.50
N ILE A 176 -13.55 -29.25 14.81
CA ILE A 176 -12.54 -29.12 15.86
C ILE A 176 -11.56 -30.30 15.82
N MET A 177 -12.06 -31.52 15.62
CA MET A 177 -11.22 -32.72 15.53
C MET A 177 -10.29 -32.69 14.33
N ASP A 178 -10.79 -32.30 13.17
CA ASP A 178 -10.03 -32.31 11.92
C ASP A 178 -8.99 -31.19 11.94
N ALA A 179 -9.33 -30.01 12.49
CA ALA A 179 -8.38 -28.94 12.75
C ALA A 179 -7.31 -29.33 13.77
N ALA A 180 -7.68 -29.97 14.89
CA ALA A 180 -6.73 -30.41 15.92
C ALA A 180 -5.76 -31.50 15.44
N LYS A 181 -6.23 -32.42 14.57
CA LYS A 181 -5.38 -33.42 13.92
C LYS A 181 -4.42 -32.78 12.91
N ALA A 182 -4.91 -31.82 12.12
CA ALA A 182 -4.10 -31.08 11.16
C ALA A 182 -3.01 -30.25 11.86
N ALA A 183 -3.31 -29.69 13.03
CA ALA A 183 -2.38 -28.91 13.86
C ALA A 183 -1.32 -29.75 14.60
N LYS A 184 -1.29 -31.08 14.43
CA LYS A 184 -0.39 -32.02 15.12
C LYS A 184 -0.35 -31.82 16.65
N VAL A 185 -1.46 -31.39 17.24
CA VAL A 185 -1.58 -31.23 18.69
C VAL A 185 -1.35 -32.59 19.35
N SER A 186 -0.62 -32.61 20.48
CA SER A 186 -0.28 -33.87 21.15
C SER A 186 -1.53 -34.71 21.42
N LYS A 187 -1.47 -36.03 21.20
CA LYS A 187 -2.62 -36.95 21.39
C LYS A 187 -3.33 -36.74 22.74
N LYS A 188 -2.57 -36.43 23.79
CA LYS A 188 -3.06 -36.15 25.14
C LYS A 188 -3.91 -34.87 25.23
N ASN A 189 -3.57 -33.84 24.47
CA ASN A 189 -4.36 -32.61 24.43
C ASN A 189 -5.60 -32.77 23.54
N CYS A 190 -5.52 -33.54 22.45
CA CYS A 190 -6.70 -33.91 21.66
C CYS A 190 -7.69 -34.76 22.47
N GLU A 191 -7.22 -35.69 23.30
CA GLU A 191 -8.05 -36.49 24.21
C GLU A 191 -8.73 -35.63 25.28
N LYS A 192 -8.06 -34.60 25.79
CA LYS A 192 -8.64 -33.64 26.73
C LYS A 192 -9.72 -32.76 26.10
N ILE A 193 -9.45 -32.25 24.90
CA ILE A 193 -10.44 -31.49 24.12
C ILE A 193 -11.64 -32.39 23.80
N MET A 194 -11.42 -33.66 23.46
CA MET A 194 -12.51 -34.60 23.21
C MET A 194 -13.34 -34.87 24.46
N ALA A 195 -12.72 -35.11 25.61
CA ALA A 195 -13.43 -35.35 26.87
C ALA A 195 -14.28 -34.15 27.29
N ALA A 196 -13.76 -32.93 27.10
CA ALA A 196 -14.46 -31.68 27.41
C ALA A 196 -15.57 -31.31 26.40
N LEU A 197 -15.66 -32.02 25.27
CA LEU A 197 -16.64 -31.75 24.21
C LEU A 197 -17.61 -32.93 24.00
N GLU A 198 -17.43 -34.05 24.71
CA GLU A 198 -18.15 -35.32 24.49
C GLU A 198 -19.62 -35.25 24.93
N ASP A 199 -19.94 -34.44 25.93
CA ASP A 199 -21.30 -34.28 26.45
C ASP A 199 -22.08 -33.13 25.77
N GLY A 200 -21.41 -32.39 24.87
CA GLY A 200 -21.95 -31.28 24.10
C GLY A 200 -22.22 -30.00 24.91
N LYS A 201 -21.78 -29.94 26.18
CA LYS A 201 -21.96 -28.78 27.07
C LYS A 201 -20.64 -28.42 27.72
N LEU A 202 -20.25 -27.15 27.61
CA LEU A 202 -19.04 -26.67 28.26
C LEU A 202 -19.37 -26.18 29.67
N ASP A 203 -18.75 -26.78 30.69
CA ASP A 203 -18.81 -26.25 32.06
C ASP A 203 -17.70 -25.23 32.35
N GLU A 204 -17.83 -24.48 33.46
CA GLU A 204 -16.86 -23.43 33.82
C GLU A 204 -15.42 -23.97 34.04
N GLU A 205 -15.25 -25.25 34.39
CA GLU A 205 -13.93 -25.87 34.56
C GLU A 205 -13.31 -26.25 33.21
N GLU A 206 -14.11 -26.73 32.28
CA GLU A 206 -13.76 -27.06 30.90
C GLU A 206 -13.44 -25.81 30.08
N GLU A 207 -14.23 -24.75 30.22
CA GLU A 207 -13.95 -23.45 29.61
C GLU A 207 -12.57 -22.92 30.03
N LYS A 208 -12.26 -23.04 31.33
CA LYS A 208 -10.97 -22.61 31.87
C LYS A 208 -9.82 -23.48 31.37
N MET A 209 -10.02 -24.80 31.31
CA MET A 209 -9.02 -25.74 30.77
C MET A 209 -8.72 -25.45 29.29
N LEU A 210 -9.76 -25.23 28.49
CA LEU A 210 -9.64 -24.91 27.06
C LEU A 210 -9.00 -23.53 26.87
N GLY A 211 -9.37 -22.53 27.67
CA GLY A 211 -8.71 -21.23 27.68
C GLY A 211 -7.21 -21.30 27.99
N GLU A 212 -6.82 -22.10 28.98
CA GLU A 212 -5.40 -22.34 29.30
C GLU A 212 -4.65 -23.09 28.17
N LEU A 213 -5.33 -23.98 27.44
CA LEU A 213 -4.77 -24.65 26.27
C LEU A 213 -4.58 -23.70 25.09
N LEU A 214 -5.55 -22.82 24.83
CA LEU A 214 -5.49 -21.82 23.74
C LEU A 214 -4.39 -20.77 23.97
N SER A 215 -4.09 -20.44 25.23
CA SER A 215 -3.01 -19.52 25.57
C SER A 215 -1.61 -20.13 25.42
N ASN A 216 -1.50 -21.46 25.32
CA ASN A 216 -0.22 -22.19 25.22
C ASN A 216 0.02 -22.82 23.83
N MET A 217 -0.89 -22.59 22.87
CA MET A 217 -0.72 -22.93 21.45
C MET A 217 -0.07 -21.78 20.69
#